data_AF-A0A3G6PFQ0-F1
#
_entry.id   AF-A0A3G6PFQ0-F1
#
_cell.length_a   1.000
_cell.length_b   1.000
_cell.length_c   1.000
_cell.angle_alpha   90.00
_cell.angle_beta   90.00
_cell.angle_gamma   90.00
#
_symmetry.space_group_name_H-M   'P 1'
#
loop_
_entity.id
_entity.type
_entity.pdbx_description
1 polymer ?
#
loop_
_entity_poly.entity_id
_entity_poly.type
_entity_poly.pdbx_seq_one_letter_code
_entity_poly.pdbx_strand_id
1 'polypeptide(L)'
;MKKNLLVGLLILLISCTRNSDIHTVITSDKLIKEIDEFIADSNEKKTAKFITVSGIVEPEKKKVELLLANNQPVFIKENSPRINKEIQSKKYGHFTYKGYEFLVDEKLKNTFNLKYEDFDHMKQHFLIQEEFSKKEDVVNKKWRAMHIQYNTAKDSVEFSTISELSIPDSPY
;
A
#
# COMPACT_ATOMS: atom_id res chain seq x y z
N MET A 1 -12.72 2.76 -54.01
CA MET A 1 -12.62 1.60 -53.11
C MET A 1 -11.57 1.88 -52.03
N LYS A 2 -12.00 2.23 -50.82
CA LYS A 2 -11.11 2.42 -49.65
C LYS A 2 -11.87 1.95 -48.41
N LYS A 3 -11.68 0.70 -48.03
CA LYS A 3 -11.94 0.16 -46.69
C LYS A 3 -10.91 -0.93 -46.50
N ASN A 4 -10.05 -0.77 -45.50
CA ASN A 4 -9.28 -1.79 -44.77
C ASN A 4 -8.01 -1.15 -44.20
N LEU A 5 -8.18 -0.31 -43.18
CA LEU A 5 -7.08 0.08 -42.29
C LEU A 5 -7.62 0.44 -40.91
N LEU A 6 -8.35 -0.49 -40.28
CA LEU A 6 -8.93 -0.23 -38.95
C LEU A 6 -9.14 -1.52 -38.14
N VAL A 7 -8.27 -2.51 -38.31
CA VAL A 7 -8.31 -3.78 -37.54
C VAL A 7 -7.01 -4.00 -36.74
N GLY A 8 -5.94 -3.27 -37.03
CA GLY A 8 -4.65 -3.41 -36.33
C GLY A 8 -4.54 -2.72 -34.97
N LEU A 9 -5.48 -1.84 -34.59
CA LEU A 9 -5.40 -1.05 -33.36
C LEU A 9 -6.18 -1.65 -32.18
N LEU A 10 -6.94 -2.75 -32.39
CA LEU A 10 -7.78 -3.33 -31.33
C LEU A 10 -7.09 -4.44 -30.51
N ILE A 11 -5.86 -4.83 -30.87
CA ILE A 11 -5.16 -5.96 -30.24
C ILE A 11 -4.32 -5.53 -29.02
N LEU A 12 -4.17 -4.22 -28.77
CA LEU A 12 -3.40 -3.70 -27.62
C LEU A 12 -4.22 -3.46 -26.34
N LEU A 13 -5.54 -3.67 -26.35
CA LEU A 13 -6.40 -3.49 -25.17
C LEU A 13 -6.76 -4.79 -24.45
N ILE A 14 -6.24 -5.94 -24.92
CA ILE A 14 -6.44 -7.26 -24.30
C ILE A 14 -5.17 -7.72 -23.58
N SER A 15 -4.38 -6.78 -23.06
CA SER A 15 -3.50 -7.09 -21.93
C SER A 15 -4.40 -7.50 -20.78
N CYS A 16 -4.75 -8.78 -20.73
CA CYS A 16 -5.45 -9.43 -19.64
C CYS A 16 -4.80 -8.98 -18.34
N THR A 17 -5.43 -8.06 -17.64
CA THR A 17 -5.19 -7.83 -16.22
C THR A 17 -5.58 -9.14 -15.55
N ARG A 18 -4.63 -10.06 -15.40
CA ARG A 18 -4.70 -11.06 -14.34
C ARG A 18 -4.74 -10.24 -13.06
N ASN A 19 -5.94 -9.85 -12.63
CA ASN A 19 -6.16 -9.57 -11.22
C ASN A 19 -5.81 -10.89 -10.54
N SER A 20 -4.62 -10.95 -9.97
CA SER A 20 -4.25 -12.03 -9.07
C SER A 20 -5.38 -12.13 -8.06
N ASP A 21 -5.98 -13.31 -7.96
CA ASP A 21 -6.97 -13.57 -6.95
C ASP A 21 -6.37 -13.17 -5.59
N ILE A 22 -6.99 -12.22 -4.90
CA ILE A 22 -6.49 -11.70 -3.62
C ILE A 22 -6.35 -12.83 -2.59
N HIS A 23 -7.11 -13.92 -2.74
CA HIS A 23 -6.99 -15.11 -1.89
C HIS A 23 -5.62 -15.81 -2.01
N THR A 24 -4.85 -15.55 -3.07
CA THR A 24 -3.45 -16.02 -3.19
C THR A 24 -2.48 -15.25 -2.30
N VAL A 25 -2.85 -14.01 -1.93
CA VAL A 25 -2.07 -13.10 -1.09
C VAL A 25 -2.57 -13.12 0.36
N ILE A 26 -3.88 -13.13 0.57
CA ILE A 26 -4.52 -13.03 1.90
C ILE A 26 -5.57 -14.13 1.99
N THR A 27 -5.42 -15.06 2.93
CA THR A 27 -6.37 -16.18 3.05
C THR A 27 -7.65 -15.80 3.79
N SER A 28 -7.63 -14.73 4.59
CA SER A 28 -8.75 -14.29 5.43
C SER A 28 -9.73 -13.41 4.65
N ASP A 29 -10.96 -13.89 4.46
CA ASP A 29 -12.06 -13.11 3.88
C ASP A 29 -12.40 -11.87 4.72
N LYS A 30 -12.20 -11.94 6.04
CA LYS A 30 -12.45 -10.83 6.95
C LYS A 30 -11.46 -9.70 6.72
N LEU A 31 -10.17 -10.01 6.57
CA LEU A 31 -9.17 -9.00 6.21
C LEU A 31 -9.40 -8.43 4.80
N ILE A 32 -9.78 -9.26 3.84
CA ILE A 32 -10.11 -8.80 2.48
C ILE A 32 -11.28 -7.82 2.51
N LYS A 33 -12.31 -8.09 3.33
CA LYS A 33 -13.45 -7.18 3.51
C LYS A 33 -13.04 -5.81 4.06
N GLU A 34 -12.15 -5.76 5.05
CA GLU A 34 -11.65 -4.49 5.58
C GLU A 34 -10.82 -3.73 4.53
N ILE A 35 -9.99 -4.43 3.75
CA ILE A 35 -9.24 -3.82 2.63
C ILE A 35 -10.21 -3.26 1.57
N ASP A 36 -11.29 -3.97 1.26
CA ASP A 36 -12.33 -3.50 0.35
C ASP A 36 -13.02 -2.25 0.86
N GLU A 37 -13.32 -2.18 2.16
CA GLU A 37 -13.90 -0.99 2.81
C GLU A 37 -12.93 0.20 2.75
N PHE A 38 -11.64 -0.03 2.99
CA PHE A 38 -10.62 1.02 2.90
C PHE A 38 -10.43 1.54 1.47
N ILE A 39 -10.48 0.65 0.47
CA ILE A 39 -10.44 1.01 -0.95
C ILE A 39 -11.68 1.85 -1.31
N ALA A 40 -12.86 1.49 -0.80
CA ALA A 40 -14.09 2.25 -1.05
C ALA A 40 -14.00 3.68 -0.50
N ASP A 41 -13.59 3.84 0.77
CA ASP A 41 -13.35 5.16 1.38
C ASP A 41 -12.28 5.95 0.61
N SER A 42 -11.17 5.30 0.25
CA SER A 42 -10.06 5.93 -0.49
C SER A 42 -10.48 6.45 -1.87
N ASN A 43 -11.37 5.73 -2.56
CA ASN A 43 -11.94 6.15 -3.84
C ASN A 43 -12.90 7.34 -3.65
N GLU A 44 -13.78 7.29 -2.63
CA GLU A 44 -14.69 8.39 -2.31
C GLU A 44 -13.93 9.69 -2.03
N LYS A 45 -12.83 9.58 -1.28
CA LYS A 45 -11.96 10.71 -0.93
C LYS A 45 -10.94 11.08 -2.02
N LYS A 46 -10.97 10.41 -3.18
CA LYS A 46 -10.08 10.66 -4.35
C LYS A 46 -8.59 10.70 -3.98
N THR A 47 -8.18 9.76 -3.15
CA THR A 47 -6.80 9.69 -2.65
C THR A 47 -5.88 8.91 -3.58
N ALA A 48 -4.58 8.86 -3.24
CA ALA A 48 -3.60 8.10 -4.01
C ALA A 48 -3.96 6.61 -4.06
N LYS A 49 -3.76 5.98 -5.23
CA LYS A 49 -3.99 4.54 -5.44
C LYS A 49 -2.78 3.69 -5.07
N PHE A 50 -2.11 4.06 -3.99
CA PHE A 50 -0.96 3.36 -3.44
C PHE A 50 -1.16 3.24 -1.93
N ILE A 51 -1.12 2.02 -1.41
CA ILE A 51 -1.32 1.71 0.00
C ILE A 51 -0.07 1.06 0.57
N THR A 52 0.54 1.67 1.58
CA THR A 52 1.51 0.97 2.42
C THR A 52 0.78 0.18 3.50
N VAL A 53 1.27 -1.03 3.78
CA VAL A 53 0.78 -1.89 4.84
C VAL A 53 1.93 -2.16 5.80
N SER A 54 1.77 -1.69 7.03
CA SER A 54 2.71 -1.91 8.12
C SER A 54 1.96 -2.47 9.32
N GLY A 55 2.68 -2.92 10.35
CA GLY A 55 1.99 -3.47 11.51
C GLY A 55 2.89 -4.04 12.59
N ILE A 56 2.23 -4.48 13.65
CA ILE A 56 2.83 -5.16 14.81
C ILE A 56 2.26 -6.57 14.85
N VAL A 57 3.14 -7.57 14.90
CA VAL A 57 2.76 -8.97 15.09
C VAL A 57 3.02 -9.34 16.54
N GLU A 58 2.00 -9.85 17.23
CA GLU A 58 2.07 -10.33 18.61
C GLU A 58 1.73 -11.84 18.64
N PRO A 59 2.71 -12.73 18.33
CA PRO A 59 2.45 -14.17 18.18
C PRO A 59 1.87 -14.84 19.44
N GLU A 60 2.28 -14.35 20.61
CA GLU A 60 1.83 -14.85 21.92
C GLU A 60 0.35 -14.54 22.16
N LYS A 61 -0.11 -13.38 21.68
CA LYS A 61 -1.51 -12.96 21.79
C LYS A 61 -2.35 -13.36 20.58
N LYS A 62 -1.75 -14.06 19.60
CA LYS A 62 -2.37 -14.42 18.32
C LYS A 62 -2.97 -13.20 17.59
N LYS A 63 -2.36 -12.03 17.77
CA LYS A 63 -2.85 -10.76 17.28
C LYS A 63 -1.89 -10.14 16.27
N VAL A 64 -2.46 -9.53 15.25
CA VAL A 64 -1.74 -8.67 14.29
C VAL A 64 -2.47 -7.33 14.25
N GLU A 65 -1.74 -6.26 14.52
CA GLU A 65 -2.20 -4.89 14.29
C GLU A 65 -1.69 -4.46 12.92
N LEU A 66 -2.60 -4.07 12.03
CA LEU A 66 -2.29 -3.58 10.69
C LEU A 66 -2.60 -2.09 10.60
N LEU A 67 -1.69 -1.35 10.00
CA LEU A 67 -1.88 0.03 9.58
C LEU A 67 -1.74 0.07 8.06
N LEU A 68 -2.86 0.38 7.40
CA LEU A 68 -2.92 0.65 5.97
C LEU A 68 -2.95 2.16 5.79
N ALA A 69 -2.08 2.72 4.95
CA ALA A 69 -2.08 4.16 4.67
C ALA A 69 -1.93 4.39 3.16
N ASN A 70 -2.76 5.28 2.61
CA ASN A 70 -2.75 5.61 1.18
C ASN A 70 -1.63 6.60 0.80
N ASN A 71 -0.40 6.27 1.18
CA ASN A 71 0.79 7.06 0.92
C ASN A 71 1.84 6.21 0.19
N GLN A 72 2.55 6.82 -0.74
CA GLN A 72 3.72 6.20 -1.35
C GLN A 72 4.96 6.53 -0.50
N PRO A 73 5.80 5.54 -0.14
CA PRO A 73 7.03 5.80 0.61
C PRO A 73 8.02 6.59 -0.24
N VAL A 74 8.77 7.48 0.40
CA VAL A 74 9.70 8.41 -0.26
C VAL A 74 11.13 8.04 0.07
N PHE A 75 11.98 7.91 -0.95
CA PHE A 75 13.44 7.80 -0.84
C PHE A 75 14.07 9.15 -1.20
N ILE A 76 14.89 9.70 -0.32
CA ILE A 76 15.49 11.04 -0.50
C ILE A 76 16.97 10.87 -0.87
N LYS A 77 17.39 11.28 -2.06
CA LYS A 77 18.78 11.09 -2.51
C LYS A 77 19.81 11.94 -1.77
N GLU A 78 19.38 13.01 -1.09
CA GLU A 78 20.23 13.73 -0.15
C GLU A 78 20.90 12.72 0.81
N ASN A 79 22.20 12.87 1.04
CA ASN A 79 23.00 12.01 1.91
C ASN A 79 22.66 12.19 3.40
N SER A 80 21.37 12.13 3.77
CA SER A 80 20.89 12.03 5.14
C SER A 80 20.88 10.56 5.55
N PRO A 81 21.88 10.08 6.32
CA PRO A 81 22.05 8.64 6.55
C PRO A 81 20.92 8.03 7.38
N ARG A 82 20.15 8.85 8.12
CA ARG A 82 19.14 8.36 9.06
C ARG A 82 17.84 7.93 8.37
N ILE A 83 17.47 8.57 7.25
CA ILE A 83 16.14 8.38 6.64
C ILE A 83 16.13 7.19 5.71
N ASN A 84 17.12 7.12 4.82
CA ASN A 84 17.20 6.04 3.85
C ASN A 84 17.60 4.71 4.49
N LYS A 85 18.32 4.72 5.61
CA LYS A 85 18.75 3.50 6.27
C LYS A 85 17.58 2.62 6.71
N GLU A 86 16.47 3.23 7.13
CA GLU A 86 15.27 2.46 7.48
C GLU A 86 14.65 1.80 6.23
N ILE A 87 14.57 2.53 5.11
CA ILE A 87 14.04 2.00 3.85
C ILE A 87 14.94 0.90 3.28
N GLN A 88 16.25 1.15 3.21
CA GLN A 88 17.24 0.23 2.63
C GLN A 88 17.43 -1.06 3.45
N SER A 89 17.21 -1.00 4.76
CA SER A 89 17.35 -2.18 5.64
C SER A 89 16.13 -3.09 5.66
N LYS A 90 14.98 -2.61 5.17
CA LYS A 90 13.72 -3.38 5.13
C LYS A 90 13.56 -4.13 3.83
N LYS A 91 12.79 -5.22 3.90
CA LYS A 91 12.23 -5.88 2.73
C LYS A 91 10.75 -5.63 2.63
N TYR A 92 10.25 -5.65 1.40
CA TYR A 92 8.87 -5.35 1.10
C TYR A 92 8.29 -6.39 0.14
N GLY A 93 7.03 -6.75 0.38
CA GLY A 93 6.20 -7.48 -0.58
C GLY A 93 5.36 -6.50 -1.37
N HIS A 94 5.00 -6.86 -2.60
CA HIS A 94 4.15 -6.04 -3.44
C HIS A 94 3.07 -6.87 -4.12
N PHE A 95 1.87 -6.30 -4.20
CA PHE A 95 0.79 -6.85 -5.02
C PHE A 95 -0.14 -5.73 -5.51
N THR A 96 -0.97 -6.05 -6.50
CA THR A 96 -2.00 -5.15 -7.01
C THR A 96 -3.38 -5.73 -6.77
N TYR A 97 -4.33 -4.90 -6.39
CA TYR A 97 -5.70 -5.33 -6.15
C TYR A 97 -6.68 -4.18 -6.38
N LYS A 98 -7.74 -4.42 -7.17
CA LYS A 98 -8.77 -3.42 -7.55
C LYS A 98 -8.19 -2.07 -8.04
N GLY A 99 -7.05 -2.13 -8.74
CA GLY A 99 -6.37 -0.95 -9.27
C GLY A 99 -5.58 -0.13 -8.25
N TYR A 100 -5.35 -0.68 -7.05
CA TYR A 100 -4.42 -0.15 -6.05
C TYR A 100 -3.13 -0.96 -6.04
N GLU A 101 -2.01 -0.26 -5.89
CA GLU A 101 -0.72 -0.87 -5.53
C GLU A 101 -0.60 -0.98 -4.02
N PHE A 102 -0.13 -2.13 -3.54
CA PHE A 102 0.13 -2.39 -2.12
C PHE A 102 1.60 -2.69 -1.91
N LEU A 103 2.21 -2.00 -0.94
CA LEU A 103 3.57 -2.29 -0.47
C LEU A 103 3.51 -2.72 1.00
N VAL A 104 3.91 -3.96 1.27
CA VAL A 104 3.72 -4.64 2.56
C VAL A 104 5.06 -4.86 3.25
N ASP A 105 5.18 -4.46 4.51
CA ASP A 105 6.37 -4.73 5.33
C ASP A 105 6.58 -6.25 5.56
N GLU A 106 7.82 -6.75 5.46
CA GLU A 106 8.19 -8.16 5.68
C GLU A 106 7.75 -8.71 7.04
N LYS A 107 7.57 -7.86 8.06
CA LYS A 107 7.01 -8.27 9.35
C LYS A 107 5.66 -8.98 9.21
N LEU A 108 4.92 -8.70 8.13
CA LEU A 108 3.59 -9.23 7.89
C LEU A 108 3.56 -10.47 6.98
N LYS A 109 4.70 -11.12 6.71
CA LYS A 109 4.82 -12.28 5.81
C LYS A 109 3.95 -13.51 6.14
N ASN A 110 3.47 -13.60 7.38
CA ASN A 110 2.55 -14.67 7.80
C ASN A 110 1.07 -14.28 7.61
N THR A 111 0.79 -13.00 7.36
CA THR A 111 -0.55 -12.47 7.08
C THR A 111 -0.74 -12.26 5.57
N PHE A 112 0.32 -11.86 4.87
CA PHE A 112 0.35 -11.66 3.42
C PHE A 112 1.36 -12.61 2.78
N ASN A 113 0.88 -13.53 1.97
CA ASN A 113 1.69 -14.50 1.24
C ASN A 113 2.29 -13.86 -0.01
N LEU A 114 3.44 -13.20 0.16
CA LEU A 114 4.13 -12.44 -0.89
C LEU A 114 5.60 -12.86 -0.99
N LYS A 115 6.21 -12.55 -2.13
CA LYS A 115 7.68 -12.51 -2.23
C LYS A 115 8.16 -11.19 -1.65
N TYR A 116 9.07 -11.27 -0.67
CA TYR A 116 9.64 -10.11 0.00
C TYR A 116 11.07 -9.86 -0.47
N GLU A 117 11.32 -8.67 -1.01
CA GLU A 117 12.60 -8.29 -1.61
C GLU A 117 13.14 -7.00 -1.00
N ASP A 118 14.45 -6.79 -1.08
CA ASP A 118 15.11 -5.60 -0.57
C ASP A 118 14.78 -4.33 -1.39
N PHE A 119 15.24 -3.19 -0.90
CA PHE A 119 15.02 -1.91 -1.56
C PHE A 119 15.51 -1.88 -3.01
N ASP A 120 16.65 -2.48 -3.35
CA ASP A 120 17.21 -2.38 -4.70
C ASP A 120 16.30 -3.04 -5.75
N HIS A 121 15.64 -4.13 -5.38
CA HIS A 121 14.62 -4.79 -6.19
C HIS A 121 13.28 -4.06 -6.16
N MET A 122 12.96 -3.39 -5.05
CA MET A 122 11.66 -2.74 -4.84
C MET A 122 11.62 -1.24 -5.17
N LYS A 123 12.76 -0.62 -5.49
CA LYS A 123 12.92 0.85 -5.61
C LYS A 123 11.94 1.52 -6.58
N GLN A 124 11.44 0.81 -7.58
CA GLN A 124 10.46 1.33 -8.54
C GLN A 124 9.12 1.72 -7.89
N HIS A 125 8.80 1.16 -6.71
CA HIS A 125 7.57 1.47 -5.96
C HIS A 125 7.74 2.64 -4.99
N PHE A 126 8.93 3.23 -4.89
CA PHE A 126 9.23 4.37 -4.04
C PHE A 126 9.22 5.66 -4.85
N LEU A 127 8.74 6.75 -4.25
CA LEU A 127 8.94 8.08 -4.82
C LEU A 127 10.38 8.52 -4.53
N ILE A 128 11.16 8.73 -5.58
CA ILE A 128 12.55 9.17 -5.45
C ILE A 128 12.60 10.70 -5.56
N GLN A 129 13.06 11.37 -4.51
CA GLN A 129 13.24 12.82 -4.44
C GLN A 129 14.72 13.17 -4.27
N GLU A 130 15.15 14.32 -4.81
CA GLU A 130 16.52 14.80 -4.61
C GLU A 130 16.72 15.33 -3.18
N GLU A 131 15.74 16.08 -2.67
CA GLU A 131 15.77 16.77 -1.37
C GLU A 131 14.44 16.55 -0.63
N PHE A 132 14.38 16.94 0.65
CA PHE A 132 13.14 16.88 1.42
C PHE A 132 12.05 17.77 0.85
N SER A 133 10.82 17.24 0.92
CA SER A 133 9.61 18.04 0.70
C SER A 133 9.53 19.18 1.73
N LYS A 134 9.16 20.38 1.28
CA LYS A 134 8.92 21.51 2.20
C LYS A 134 7.61 21.27 2.97
N LYS A 135 7.42 21.97 4.09
CA LYS A 135 6.21 21.82 4.92
C LYS A 135 4.93 22.03 4.10
N GLU A 136 4.95 23.01 3.19
CA GLU A 136 3.83 23.37 2.33
C GLU A 136 3.43 22.24 1.36
N ASP A 137 4.39 21.38 0.99
CA ASP A 137 4.19 20.23 0.09
C ASP A 137 3.48 19.06 0.79
N VAL A 138 3.43 19.07 2.12
CA VAL A 138 2.91 17.97 2.94
C VAL A 138 1.64 18.36 3.70
N VAL A 139 1.51 19.62 4.16
CA VAL A 139 0.32 20.10 4.91
C VAL A 139 -0.98 19.98 4.12
N ASN A 140 -0.92 20.12 2.79
CA ASN A 140 -2.10 20.01 1.92
C ASN A 140 -2.49 18.57 1.59
N LYS A 141 -1.69 17.57 1.99
CA LYS A 141 -1.99 16.16 1.69
C LYS A 141 -2.88 15.57 2.78
N LYS A 142 -4.13 15.28 2.41
CA LYS A 142 -5.04 14.47 3.21
C LYS A 142 -4.79 13.00 2.90
N TRP A 143 -4.31 12.26 3.89
CA TRP A 143 -4.18 10.82 3.79
C TRP A 143 -5.34 10.14 4.52
N ARG A 144 -5.67 8.94 4.07
CA ARG A 144 -6.57 8.02 4.74
C ARG A 144 -5.71 6.91 5.31
N ALA A 145 -6.00 6.54 6.54
CA ALA A 145 -5.39 5.39 7.16
C ALA A 145 -6.47 4.49 7.74
N MET A 146 -6.27 3.19 7.65
CA MET A 146 -7.08 2.20 8.34
C MET A 146 -6.20 1.48 9.36
N HIS A 147 -6.69 1.40 10.60
CA HIS A 147 -6.12 0.56 11.63
C HIS A 147 -7.01 -0.67 11.83
N ILE A 148 -6.43 -1.87 11.75
CA ILE A 148 -7.12 -3.14 11.91
C ILE A 148 -6.43 -3.94 13.01
N GLN A 149 -7.20 -4.43 13.98
CA GLN A 149 -6.77 -5.46 14.92
C GLN A 149 -7.33 -6.81 14.48
N TYR A 150 -6.45 -7.71 14.07
CA TYR A 150 -6.79 -9.02 13.55
C TYR A 150 -6.35 -10.14 14.49
N ASN A 151 -7.29 -11.02 14.85
CA ASN A 151 -7.04 -12.23 15.62
C ASN A 151 -6.79 -13.41 14.68
N THR A 152 -5.53 -13.81 14.57
CA THR A 152 -5.07 -14.89 13.69
C THR A 152 -5.60 -16.27 14.07
N ALA A 153 -5.91 -16.51 15.35
CA ALA A 153 -6.40 -17.82 15.80
C ALA A 153 -7.89 -18.04 15.49
N LYS A 154 -8.67 -16.95 15.50
CA LYS A 154 -10.11 -16.98 15.25
C LYS A 154 -10.50 -16.61 13.82
N ASP A 155 -9.53 -16.15 13.02
CA ASP A 155 -9.79 -15.52 11.72
C ASP A 155 -10.86 -14.42 11.84
N SER A 156 -10.62 -13.47 12.75
CA SER A 156 -11.59 -12.42 13.07
C SER A 156 -10.95 -11.05 13.21
N VAL A 157 -11.58 -10.04 12.64
CA VAL A 157 -11.26 -8.63 12.90
C VAL A 157 -11.96 -8.21 14.19
N GLU A 158 -11.18 -7.86 15.20
CA GLU A 158 -11.69 -7.46 16.52
C GLU A 158 -11.97 -5.96 16.59
N PHE A 159 -11.25 -5.17 15.80
CA PHE A 159 -11.42 -3.74 15.69
C PHE A 159 -10.93 -3.27 14.32
N SER A 160 -11.65 -2.34 13.70
CA SER A 160 -11.24 -1.67 12.47
C SER A 160 -11.73 -0.22 12.49
N THR A 161 -10.90 0.72 12.07
CA THR A 161 -11.28 2.13 11.96
C THR A 161 -10.54 2.82 10.83
N ILE A 162 -11.23 3.68 10.09
CA ILE A 162 -10.65 4.55 9.06
C ILE A 162 -10.57 5.98 9.61
N SER A 163 -9.41 6.60 9.51
CA SER A 163 -9.15 7.97 9.94
C SER A 163 -8.56 8.82 8.81
N GLU A 164 -8.74 10.15 8.93
CA GLU A 164 -7.95 11.10 8.15
C GLU A 164 -6.63 11.35 8.90
N LEU A 165 -5.51 11.24 8.21
CA LEU A 165 -4.25 11.77 8.68
C LEU A 165 -4.03 13.13 8.03
N SER A 166 -3.98 14.17 8.85
CA SER A 166 -3.60 15.52 8.48
C SER A 166 -2.42 15.93 9.34
N ILE A 167 -1.42 16.58 8.75
CA ILE A 167 -0.43 17.30 9.55
C ILE A 167 -1.16 18.49 10.17
N PRO A 168 -1.24 18.59 11.50
CA PRO A 168 -1.90 19.72 12.13
C PRO A 168 -1.22 21.02 11.68
N ASP A 169 -2.01 22.04 11.36
CA ASP A 169 -1.52 23.41 11.16
C ASP A 169 -0.87 23.87 12.46
N SER A 170 0.44 23.65 12.56
CA SER A 170 1.21 24.10 13.71
C SER A 170 1.47 25.61 13.56
N PRO A 171 1.00 26.46 14.50
CA PRO A 171 1.13 27.92 14.42
C PRO A 171 2.48 28.44 14.94
N TYR A 172 3.50 27.59 15.06
CA TYR A 172 4.83 27.99 15.55
C TYR A 172 5.76 28.39 14.41
#